data_AF-A0A1X1B5Z6-F1
#
_entry.id   AF-A0A1X1B5Z6-F1
#
_cell.length_a   1.000
_cell.length_b   1.000
_cell.length_c   1.000
_cell.angle_alpha   90.00
_cell.angle_beta   90.00
_cell.angle_gamma   90.00
#
_symmetry.space_group_name_H-M   'P 1'
#
loop_
_entity.id
_entity.type
_entity.pdbx_description
1 polymer ?
#
loop_
_entity_poly.entity_id
_entity_poly.type
_entity_poly.pdbx_seq_one_letter_code
_entity_poly.pdbx_strand_id
1 'polypeptide(L)'
;MDPAWILIIGWFAIGAVTGLLVLAVGWVKNPPRKGQWIRPADPRRPMIWMPPVSAAPIITRALLATALGLCFIPVVLLFGFAGTAKSTAGPRPTRRW
;
A
#
# COMPACT_ATOMS: atom_id res chain seq x y z
N MET A 1 1.42 17.42 -20.77
CA MET A 1 2.21 16.60 -19.83
C MET A 1 2.58 15.31 -20.55
N ASP A 2 3.82 14.86 -20.43
CA ASP A 2 4.26 13.57 -21.00
C ASP A 2 3.39 12.43 -20.42
N PRO A 3 2.85 11.52 -21.25
CA PRO A 3 2.12 10.36 -20.75
C PRO A 3 2.88 9.56 -19.69
N ALA A 4 4.22 9.54 -19.73
CA ALA A 4 5.03 8.88 -18.71
C ALA A 4 4.83 9.49 -17.31
N TRP A 5 4.73 10.82 -17.20
CA TRP A 5 4.52 11.51 -15.92
C TRP A 5 3.13 11.24 -15.33
N ILE A 6 2.11 11.15 -16.17
CA ILE A 6 0.74 10.84 -15.74
C ILE A 6 0.67 9.43 -15.13
N LEU A 7 1.34 8.46 -15.76
CA LEU A 7 1.41 7.09 -15.26
C LEU A 7 2.16 6.99 -13.93
N ILE A 8 3.27 7.71 -13.79
CA ILE A 8 4.03 7.78 -12.55
C ILE A 8 3.15 8.34 -11.42
N ILE A 9 2.53 9.49 -11.63
CA ILE A 9 1.68 10.14 -10.60
C ILE A 9 0.48 9.25 -10.23
N GLY A 10 -0.20 8.67 -11.23
CA GLY A 10 -1.31 7.75 -11.00
C GLY A 10 -0.91 6.53 -10.17
N TRP A 11 0.28 5.98 -10.39
CA TRP A 11 0.79 4.84 -9.63
C TRP A 11 1.14 5.19 -8.19
N PHE A 12 1.79 6.35 -7.97
CA PHE A 12 2.03 6.86 -6.62
C PHE A 12 0.72 7.07 -5.87
N ALA A 13 -0.32 7.56 -6.54
CA ALA A 13 -1.65 7.69 -5.96
C ALA A 13 -2.25 6.32 -5.59
N ILE A 14 -2.13 5.29 -6.42
CA ILE A 14 -2.60 3.92 -6.11
C ILE A 14 -1.88 3.33 -4.89
N GLY A 15 -0.55 3.45 -4.83
CA GLY A 15 0.24 3.00 -3.68
C GLY A 15 -0.17 3.71 -2.39
N ALA A 16 -0.33 5.03 -2.45
CA ALA A 16 -0.78 5.84 -1.32
C ALA A 16 -2.20 5.48 -0.86
N VAL A 17 -3.14 5.31 -1.78
CA VAL A 17 -4.53 4.90 -1.49
C VAL A 17 -4.55 3.53 -0.82
N THR A 18 -3.74 2.59 -1.31
CA THR A 18 -3.66 1.22 -0.74
C THR A 18 -3.15 1.26 0.70
N GLY A 19 -2.08 2.01 0.97
CA GLY A 19 -1.59 2.20 2.34
C GLY A 19 -2.61 2.85 3.26
N LEU A 20 -3.32 3.86 2.75
CA LEU A 20 -4.35 4.59 3.50
C LEU A 20 -5.54 3.69 3.84
N LEU A 21 -5.97 2.81 2.91
CA LEU A 21 -6.99 1.80 3.17
C LEU A 21 -6.57 0.81 4.25
N VAL A 22 -5.33 0.30 4.20
CA VAL A 22 -4.80 -0.62 5.22
C VAL A 22 -4.75 0.07 6.59
N LEU A 23 -4.32 1.34 6.62
CA LEU A 23 -4.29 2.13 7.84
C LEU A 23 -5.70 2.33 8.40
N ALA A 24 -6.66 2.74 7.56
CA ALA A 24 -8.05 2.97 7.95
C ALA A 24 -8.72 1.69 8.48
N VAL A 25 -8.58 0.56 7.78
CA VAL A 25 -9.12 -0.73 8.23
C VAL A 25 -8.46 -1.17 9.54
N GLY A 26 -7.14 -0.98 9.67
CA GLY A 26 -6.41 -1.27 10.89
C GLY A 26 -6.91 -0.43 12.07
N TRP A 27 -7.18 0.86 11.83
CA TRP A 27 -7.68 1.79 12.84
C TRP A 27 -9.11 1.48 13.29
N VAL A 28 -9.98 1.07 12.36
CA VAL A 28 -11.37 0.67 12.68
C VAL A 28 -11.40 -0.64 13.45
N LYS A 29 -10.60 -1.63 13.05
CA LYS A 29 -10.61 -2.96 13.70
C LYS A 29 -9.98 -2.95 15.09
N ASN A 30 -8.86 -2.25 15.26
CA ASN A 30 -8.14 -2.19 16.52
C ASN A 30 -7.57 -0.79 16.74
N PRO A 31 -8.41 0.16 17.18
CA PRO A 31 -7.94 1.52 17.41
C PRO A 31 -6.87 1.52 18.50
N PRO A 32 -5.78 2.28 18.31
CA PRO A 32 -4.77 2.44 19.34
C PRO A 32 -5.38 3.07 20.58
N ARG A 33 -5.10 2.48 21.74
CA ARG A 33 -5.68 2.89 23.02
C ARG A 33 -4.61 2.89 24.10
N LYS A 34 -4.74 3.83 25.05
CA LYS A 34 -3.91 3.87 26.25
C LYS A 34 -4.34 2.76 27.20
N GLY A 35 -3.41 2.26 28.01
CA GLY A 35 -3.73 1.32 29.09
C GLY A 35 -4.59 2.03 30.13
N GLN A 36 -5.66 1.40 30.58
CA GLN A 36 -6.61 2.01 31.51
C GLN A 36 -7.25 0.98 32.43
N TRP A 37 -7.57 1.41 33.65
CA TRP A 37 -8.41 0.65 34.57
C TRP A 37 -9.87 0.83 34.18
N ILE A 38 -10.56 -0.28 33.94
CA ILE A 38 -11.97 -0.28 33.55
C ILE A 38 -12.80 -0.76 34.73
N ARG A 39 -13.83 0.02 35.07
CA ARG A 39 -14.85 -0.38 36.02
C ARG A 39 -15.82 -1.34 35.30
N PRO A 40 -15.96 -2.59 35.76
CA PRO A 40 -16.95 -3.50 35.19
C PRO A 40 -18.36 -2.95 35.38
N ALA A 41 -19.29 -3.33 34.49
CA ALA A 41 -20.70 -2.95 34.62
C ALA A 41 -21.35 -3.47 35.92
N ASP A 42 -20.85 -4.61 36.42
CA ASP A 42 -21.22 -5.15 37.73
C ASP A 42 -20.34 -4.52 38.84
N PRO A 43 -20.93 -3.73 39.76
CA PRO A 43 -20.18 -3.00 40.79
C PRO A 43 -19.52 -3.89 41.85
N ARG A 44 -19.83 -5.20 41.89
CA ARG A 44 -19.23 -6.16 42.83
C ARG A 44 -17.90 -6.73 42.35
N ARG A 45 -17.53 -6.50 41.08
CA ARG A 45 -16.28 -7.02 40.51
C ARG A 45 -15.13 -6.02 40.70
N PRO A 46 -13.91 -6.51 40.98
CA PRO A 46 -12.73 -5.65 41.06
C PRO A 46 -12.44 -5.00 39.70
N MET A 47 -11.73 -3.85 39.73
CA MET A 47 -11.31 -3.18 38.50
C MET A 47 -10.46 -4.11 37.63
N ILE A 48 -10.66 -4.04 36.32
CA ILE A 48 -9.89 -4.82 35.35
C ILE A 48 -8.89 -3.90 34.66
N TRP A 49 -7.61 -4.27 34.67
CA TRP A 49 -6.60 -3.57 33.88
C TRP A 49 -6.75 -3.96 32.41
N MET A 50 -6.97 -2.98 31.54
CA MET A 50 -6.98 -3.21 30.11
C MET A 50 -5.66 -2.73 29.51
N PRO A 51 -4.88 -3.62 28.86
CA PRO A 51 -3.54 -3.29 28.38
C PRO A 51 -3.58 -2.28 27.21
N PRO A 52 -2.51 -1.47 27.06
CA PRO A 52 -2.38 -0.55 25.94
C PRO A 52 -2.26 -1.31 24.62
N VAL A 53 -2.75 -0.69 23.54
CA VAL A 53 -2.56 -1.19 22.16
C VAL A 53 -1.88 -0.09 21.36
N SER A 54 -0.71 -0.40 20.82
CA SER A 54 0.11 0.55 20.06
C SER A 54 -0.37 0.66 18.61
N ALA A 55 -0.18 1.85 18.02
CA ALA A 55 -0.46 2.10 16.60
C ALA A 55 0.64 1.56 15.68
N ALA A 56 1.82 1.25 16.23
CA ALA A 56 3.00 0.80 15.49
C ALA A 56 2.71 -0.31 14.46
N PRO A 57 2.09 -1.45 14.81
CA PRO A 57 1.83 -2.52 13.85
C PRO A 57 0.89 -2.10 12.71
N ILE A 58 -0.04 -1.17 12.94
CA ILE A 58 -0.95 -0.65 11.91
C ILE A 58 -0.17 0.19 10.90
N ILE A 59 0.67 1.09 11.42
CA ILE A 59 1.53 1.97 10.62
C ILE A 59 2.53 1.12 9.81
N THR A 60 3.17 0.13 10.42
CA THR A 60 4.13 -0.73 9.71
C THR A 60 3.46 -1.52 8.58
N ARG A 61 2.25 -2.03 8.79
CA ARG A 61 1.48 -2.73 7.74
C ARG A 61 1.06 -1.80 6.61
N ALA A 62 0.61 -0.59 6.94
CA ALA A 62 0.26 0.42 5.95
C ALA A 62 1.48 0.83 5.10
N LEU A 63 2.63 1.08 5.75
CA LEU A 63 3.88 1.39 5.07
C LEU A 63 4.36 0.24 4.18
N LEU A 64 4.26 -1.00 4.67
CA LEU A 64 4.62 -2.19 3.87
C LEU A 64 3.70 -2.33 2.66
N ALA A 65 2.39 -2.12 2.82
CA ALA A 65 1.43 -2.19 1.71
C ALA A 65 1.70 -1.10 0.66
N THR A 66 1.99 0.13 1.09
CA THR A 66 2.44 1.22 0.20
C THR A 66 3.73 0.85 -0.51
N ALA A 67 4.73 0.37 0.23
CA ALA A 67 6.04 0.01 -0.31
C ALA A 67 5.94 -1.12 -1.33
N LEU A 68 5.15 -2.16 -1.06
CA LEU A 68 4.90 -3.24 -2.02
C LEU A 68 4.17 -2.72 -3.26
N GLY A 69 3.13 -1.89 -3.09
CA GLY A 69 2.45 -1.25 -4.22
C GLY A 69 3.40 -0.43 -5.09
N LEU A 70 4.36 0.26 -4.48
CA LEU A 70 5.37 1.04 -5.20
C LEU A 70 6.50 0.16 -5.79
N CYS A 71 6.91 -0.93 -5.15
CA CYS A 71 8.05 -1.75 -5.59
C CYS A 71 7.76 -2.68 -6.78
N PHE A 72 6.50 -2.88 -7.20
CA PHE A 72 6.18 -3.67 -8.40
C PHE A 72 6.50 -2.98 -9.74
N ILE A 73 7.06 -1.76 -9.69
CA ILE A 73 7.55 -0.95 -10.84
C ILE A 73 8.37 -1.76 -11.86
N PRO A 74 9.39 -2.57 -11.52
CA PRO A 74 10.23 -3.23 -12.53
C PRO A 74 9.48 -4.29 -13.32
N VAL A 75 8.53 -4.99 -12.69
CA VAL A 75 7.78 -6.09 -13.31
C VAL A 75 6.73 -5.55 -14.26
N VAL A 76 5.96 -4.53 -13.85
CA VAL A 76 4.96 -3.89 -14.70
C VAL A 76 5.61 -3.11 -15.83
N LEU A 77 6.73 -2.43 -15.58
CA LEU A 77 7.52 -1.80 -16.64
C LEU A 77 8.11 -2.85 -17.59
N LEU A 78 8.56 -4.02 -17.12
CA LEU A 78 9.00 -5.11 -18.00
C LEU A 78 7.87 -5.59 -18.91
N PHE A 79 6.66 -5.77 -18.37
CA PHE A 79 5.49 -6.17 -19.16
C PHE A 79 5.03 -5.07 -20.12
N GLY A 80 5.07 -3.80 -19.69
CA GLY A 80 4.81 -2.64 -20.54
C GLY A 80 5.83 -2.53 -21.68
N PHE A 81 7.12 -2.76 -21.40
CA PHE A 81 8.20 -2.76 -22.39
C PHE A 81 8.11 -3.97 -23.33
N ALA A 82 7.79 -5.16 -22.81
CA ALA A 82 7.54 -6.35 -23.63
C ALA A 82 6.30 -6.19 -24.54
N GLY A 83 5.29 -5.47 -24.07
CA GLY A 83 4.10 -5.13 -24.84
C GLY A 83 4.37 -4.08 -25.94
N THR A 84 5.23 -3.10 -25.69
CA THR A 84 5.57 -2.04 -26.66
C THR A 84 6.70 -2.43 -27.61
N ALA A 85 7.55 -3.40 -27.27
CA ALA A 85 8.64 -3.89 -28.12
C ALA A 85 8.14 -4.51 -29.45
N LYS A 86 6.93 -5.08 -29.48
CA LYS A 86 6.30 -5.56 -30.74
C LYS A 86 5.93 -4.43 -31.69
N SER A 87 5.73 -3.22 -31.18
CA SER A 87 5.26 -2.05 -31.95
C SER A 87 6.39 -1.13 -32.41
N THR A 88 7.61 -1.30 -31.89
CA THR A 88 8.80 -0.48 -32.22
C THR A 88 9.86 -1.19 -33.06
N ALA A 89 9.71 -2.50 -33.31
CA ALA A 89 10.53 -3.19 -34.31
C ALA A 89 10.05 -2.83 -35.72
N GLY A 90 10.57 -1.72 -36.27
CA GLY A 90 10.37 -1.36 -37.67
C GLY A 90 10.79 -2.50 -38.62
N PRO A 91 10.28 -2.52 -39.86
CA PRO A 91 10.58 -3.58 -40.82
C PRO A 91 12.10 -3.78 -40.97
N ARG A 92 12.56 -5.02 -40.77
CA ARG A 92 13.97 -5.41 -40.98
C ARG A 92 14.35 -5.01 -42.41
N PRO A 93 15.36 -4.15 -42.65
CA PRO A 93 15.79 -3.85 -44.00
C PRO A 93 16.34 -5.14 -44.61
N THR A 94 15.63 -5.68 -45.59
CA THR A 94 16.14 -6.76 -46.43
C THR A 94 17.20 -6.14 -47.32
N ARG A 95 18.48 -6.36 -46.97
CA ARG A 95 19.61 -6.08 -47.86
C ARG A 95 19.30 -6.70 -49.22
N ARG A 96 19.10 -5.87 -50.24
CA ARG A 96 19.38 -6.22 -51.63
C ARG A 96 20.67 -5.50 -51.99
N TRP A 97 21.75 -6.27 -52.02
CA TRP A 97 22.94 -5.97 -52.82
C TRP A 97 22.69 -6.55 -54.21
#